data_AF-A0AAF6AVC6-F1
#
_entry.id   AF-A0AAF6AVC6-F1
#
_cell.length_a   1.000
_cell.length_b   1.000
_cell.length_c   1.000
_cell.angle_alpha   90.00
_cell.angle_beta   90.00
_cell.angle_gamma   90.00
#
_symmetry.space_group_name_H-M   'P 1'
#
loop_
_entity.id
_entity.type
_entity.pdbx_description
1 polymer ?
#
loop_
_entity_poly.entity_id
_entity_poly.type
_entity_poly.pdbx_seq_one_letter_code
_entity_poly.pdbx_strand_id
1 'polypeptide(L)'
;MAAQEHHNRLLTWELHHKMKGLAIKEQHLHLHSESNSLMKDNVDLSRTKVEFKENELQDRKLTLAYYNFNRTCADELVAWLCVMLAALSFSFWKFSYDRLTTVVTVCQPSVRETHEGGWMGTNWMYNSLNLLTYQMQAFMCEAAKLSRMVFGIIVTSTLLRRSVTSSSQAMPAIVLGGMCGFAGKISIDSLGGSGIHWLVLWECLCLIHALAMCFTSLLYHFLHGDPGRNYFERASLASRISTGITVFAFHSVLVFFLPVMAGLLPLASPEDIMQIFFDWWSPGTPRSQYRVIP
;
A
#
# COMPACT_ATOMS: atom_id res chain seq x y z
N MET A 1 57.44 71.06 -63.93
CA MET A 1 57.63 69.76 -63.25
C MET A 1 57.17 69.79 -61.78
N ALA A 2 57.53 70.80 -60.97
CA ALA A 2 57.18 70.86 -59.53
C ALA A 2 55.67 70.85 -59.18
N ALA A 3 54.80 71.49 -59.97
CA ALA A 3 53.36 71.53 -59.70
C ALA A 3 52.67 70.16 -59.88
N GLN A 4 53.11 69.37 -60.86
CA GLN A 4 52.63 68.00 -61.11
C GLN A 4 53.00 67.06 -59.95
N GLU A 5 54.19 67.25 -59.39
CA GLU A 5 54.70 66.45 -58.28
C GLU A 5 53.97 66.73 -56.96
N HIS A 6 53.64 68.00 -56.71
CA HIS A 6 52.83 68.41 -55.56
C HIS A 6 51.39 67.86 -55.64
N HIS A 7 50.77 67.90 -56.83
CA HIS A 7 49.43 67.33 -57.05
C HIS A 7 49.41 65.81 -56.82
N ASN A 8 50.41 65.09 -57.33
CA ASN A 8 50.55 63.66 -57.09
C ASN A 8 50.71 63.33 -55.59
N ARG A 9 51.46 64.15 -54.84
CA ARG A 9 51.59 63.96 -53.38
C ARG A 9 50.25 64.15 -52.64
N LEU A 10 49.47 65.16 -53.00
CA LEU A 10 48.12 65.37 -52.43
C LEU A 10 47.20 64.20 -52.72
N LEU A 11 47.18 63.72 -53.96
CA LEU A 11 46.42 62.53 -54.37
C LEU A 11 46.82 61.29 -53.57
N THR A 12 48.12 61.05 -53.40
CA THR A 12 48.58 59.91 -52.59
C THR A 12 48.16 60.03 -51.12
N TRP A 13 48.12 61.24 -50.57
CA TRP A 13 47.73 61.49 -49.20
C TRP A 13 46.21 61.30 -49.00
N GLU A 14 45.39 61.81 -49.92
CA GLU A 14 43.94 61.57 -49.93
C GLU A 14 43.60 60.09 -50.06
N LEU A 15 44.29 59.38 -50.96
CA LEU A 15 44.06 57.96 -51.20
C LEU A 15 44.46 57.13 -49.99
N HIS A 16 45.59 57.46 -49.35
CA HIS A 16 46.00 56.86 -48.08
C HIS A 16 45.00 57.14 -46.95
N HIS A 17 44.46 58.36 -46.84
CA HIS A 17 43.44 58.67 -45.85
C HIS A 17 42.14 57.90 -46.11
N LYS A 18 41.71 57.78 -47.37
CA LYS A 18 40.54 56.98 -47.75
C LYS A 18 40.75 55.49 -47.44
N MET A 19 41.93 54.94 -47.73
CA MET A 19 42.29 53.57 -47.37
C MET A 19 42.24 53.33 -45.86
N LYS A 20 42.81 54.25 -45.06
CA LYS A 20 42.70 54.19 -43.59
C LYS A 20 41.25 54.24 -43.12
N GLY A 21 40.42 55.09 -43.71
CA GLY A 21 39.00 55.19 -43.38
C GLY A 21 38.22 53.90 -43.71
N LEU A 22 38.54 53.24 -44.81
CA LEU A 22 37.97 51.95 -45.18
C LEU A 22 38.43 50.83 -44.21
N ALA A 23 39.72 50.78 -43.88
CA ALA A 23 40.27 49.81 -42.94
C ALA A 23 39.62 49.91 -41.55
N ILE A 24 39.37 51.12 -41.05
CA ILE A 24 38.68 51.34 -39.76
C ILE A 24 37.22 50.86 -39.84
N LYS A 25 36.51 51.13 -40.94
CA LYS A 25 35.13 50.67 -41.13
C LYS A 25 35.03 49.15 -41.18
N GLU A 26 35.97 48.49 -41.85
CA GLU A 26 36.05 47.03 -41.92
C GLU A 26 36.27 46.43 -40.52
N GLN A 27 37.22 46.96 -39.75
CA GLN A 27 37.44 46.54 -38.37
C GLN A 27 36.21 46.77 -37.48
N HIS A 28 35.54 47.90 -37.63
CA HIS A 28 34.30 48.19 -36.89
C HIS A 28 33.19 47.19 -37.23
N LEU A 29 33.02 46.83 -38.51
CA LEU A 29 32.05 45.82 -38.93
C LEU A 29 32.40 44.43 -38.41
N HIS A 30 33.68 44.05 -38.42
CA HIS A 30 34.15 42.78 -37.87
C HIS A 30 33.85 42.68 -36.37
N LEU A 31 34.20 43.71 -35.60
CA LEU A 31 33.92 43.78 -34.16
C LEU A 31 32.42 43.75 -33.86
N HIS A 32 31.61 44.44 -34.65
CA HIS A 32 30.16 44.42 -34.51
C HIS A 32 29.57 43.04 -34.82
N SER A 33 30.09 42.36 -35.85
CA SER A 33 29.68 41.00 -36.19
C SER A 33 30.00 40.03 -35.05
N GLU A 34 31.21 40.10 -34.49
CA GLU A 34 31.66 39.27 -33.37
C GLU A 34 30.86 39.55 -32.09
N SER A 35 30.58 40.83 -31.80
CA SER A 35 29.71 41.22 -30.69
C SER A 35 28.28 40.66 -30.86
N ASN A 36 27.74 40.68 -32.08
CA ASN A 36 26.42 40.13 -32.36
C ASN A 36 26.39 38.60 -32.23
N SER A 37 27.45 37.88 -32.65
CA SER A 37 27.55 36.44 -32.40
C SER A 37 27.64 36.12 -30.91
N LEU A 38 28.44 36.86 -30.14
CA LEU A 38 28.52 36.67 -28.69
C LEU A 38 27.20 36.96 -27.99
N MET A 39 26.46 37.98 -28.43
CA MET A 39 25.12 38.29 -27.92
C MET A 39 24.16 37.12 -28.18
N LYS A 40 24.21 36.53 -29.38
CA LYS A 40 23.40 35.36 -29.73
C LYS A 40 23.75 34.15 -28.86
N ASP A 41 25.04 33.86 -28.69
CA ASP A 41 25.50 32.74 -27.85
C ASP A 41 25.07 32.93 -26.39
N ASN A 42 25.10 34.16 -25.87
CA ASN A 42 24.61 34.47 -24.52
C ASN A 42 23.09 34.24 -24.38
N VAL A 43 22.31 34.57 -25.41
CA VAL A 43 20.87 34.28 -25.42
C VAL A 43 20.62 32.76 -25.43
N ASP A 44 21.34 32.00 -26.26
CA ASP A 44 21.19 30.54 -26.33
C ASP A 44 21.65 29.86 -25.03
N LEU A 45 22.73 30.33 -24.41
CA LEU A 45 23.16 29.88 -23.08
C LEU A 45 22.11 30.20 -22.00
N SER A 46 21.49 31.39 -22.06
CA SER A 46 20.44 31.77 -21.11
C SER A 46 19.19 30.89 -21.27
N ARG A 47 18.82 30.54 -22.51
CA ARG A 47 17.71 29.62 -22.81
C ARG A 47 18.00 28.22 -22.25
N THR A 48 19.16 27.65 -22.55
CA THR A 48 19.52 26.31 -22.05
C THR A 48 19.59 26.26 -20.53
N LYS A 49 20.03 27.34 -19.87
CA LYS A 49 20.01 27.45 -18.40
C LYS A 49 18.58 27.46 -17.83
N VAL A 50 17.64 28.09 -18.52
CA VAL A 50 16.22 28.09 -18.12
C VAL A 50 15.63 26.68 -18.30
N GLU A 51 15.87 26.04 -19.43
CA GLU A 51 15.42 24.67 -19.70
C GLU A 51 16.00 23.66 -18.71
N PHE A 52 17.28 23.77 -18.37
CA PHE A 52 17.91 22.92 -17.36
C PHE A 52 17.26 23.08 -15.98
N LYS A 53 17.00 24.33 -15.55
CA LYS A 53 16.30 24.60 -14.28
C LYS A 53 14.87 24.08 -14.28
N GLU A 54 14.16 24.18 -15.40
CA GLU A 54 12.81 23.65 -15.54
C GLU A 54 12.81 22.12 -15.41
N ASN A 55 13.72 21.43 -16.10
CA ASN A 55 13.87 19.98 -16.01
C ASN A 55 14.25 19.53 -14.59
N GLU A 56 15.15 20.25 -13.90
CA GLU A 56 15.48 19.95 -12.50
C GLU A 56 14.26 20.12 -11.58
N LEU A 57 13.47 21.19 -11.77
CA LEU A 57 12.24 21.39 -11.01
C LEU A 57 11.20 20.30 -11.29
N GLN A 58 11.10 19.84 -12.54
CA GLN A 58 10.22 18.73 -12.90
C GLN A 58 10.65 17.42 -12.24
N ASP A 59 11.93 17.10 -12.27
CA ASP A 59 12.48 15.91 -11.62
C ASP A 59 12.26 15.92 -10.09
N ARG A 60 12.46 17.08 -9.45
CA ARG A 60 12.16 17.27 -8.02
C ARG A 60 10.66 17.07 -7.72
N LYS A 61 9.77 17.60 -8.56
CA LYS A 61 8.32 17.41 -8.41
C LYS A 61 7.93 15.93 -8.54
N LEU A 62 8.51 15.22 -9.50
CA LEU A 62 8.27 13.79 -9.71
C LEU A 62 8.75 12.96 -8.52
N THR A 63 9.97 13.21 -8.06
CA THR A 63 10.55 12.53 -6.89
C THR A 63 9.68 12.74 -5.64
N LEU A 64 9.18 13.96 -5.44
CA LEU A 64 8.27 14.28 -4.34
C LEU A 64 6.91 13.59 -4.50
N ALA A 65 6.39 13.48 -5.73
CA ALA A 65 5.17 12.75 -6.02
C ALA A 65 5.30 11.24 -5.72
N TYR A 66 6.41 10.61 -6.11
CA TYR A 66 6.69 9.21 -5.76
C TYR A 66 6.83 9.00 -4.26
N TYR A 67 7.53 9.90 -3.57
CA TYR A 67 7.65 9.85 -2.13
C TYR A 67 6.29 9.96 -1.43
N ASN A 68 5.45 10.91 -1.84
CA ASN A 68 4.10 11.07 -1.30
C ASN A 68 3.22 9.86 -1.59
N PHE A 69 3.27 9.31 -2.81
CA PHE A 69 2.51 8.12 -3.17
C PHE A 69 2.92 6.91 -2.33
N ASN A 70 4.23 6.69 -2.17
CA ASN A 70 4.75 5.62 -1.31
C ASN A 70 4.30 5.77 0.16
N ARG A 71 4.22 7.01 0.66
CA ARG A 71 3.69 7.30 1.99
C ARG A 71 2.19 6.97 2.08
N THR A 72 1.40 7.37 1.09
CA THR A 72 -0.02 7.02 1.02
C THR A 72 -0.24 5.50 1.01
N CYS A 73 0.55 4.75 0.24
CA CYS A 73 0.48 3.28 0.25
C CYS A 73 0.80 2.67 1.63
N ALA A 74 1.68 3.30 2.41
CA ALA A 74 1.96 2.88 3.79
C ALA A 74 0.80 3.22 4.76
N ASP A 75 0.18 4.38 4.62
CA ASP A 75 -1.00 4.75 5.42
C ASP A 75 -2.20 3.83 5.06
N GLU A 76 -2.36 3.50 3.78
CA GLU A 76 -3.33 2.52 3.29
C GLU A 76 -3.05 1.11 3.81
N LEU A 77 -1.76 0.76 4.03
CA LEU A 77 -1.39 -0.49 4.69
C LEU A 77 -2.04 -0.61 6.07
N VAL A 78 -2.03 0.47 6.85
CA VAL A 78 -2.66 0.49 8.17
C VAL A 78 -4.18 0.46 8.05
N ALA A 79 -4.75 1.20 7.08
CA ALA A 79 -6.19 1.25 6.87
C ALA A 79 -6.78 -0.14 6.54
N TRP A 80 -6.17 -0.88 5.63
CA TRP A 80 -6.67 -2.21 5.24
C TRP A 80 -6.57 -3.22 6.39
N LEU A 81 -5.54 -3.14 7.23
CA LEU A 81 -5.41 -3.98 8.42
C LEU A 81 -6.59 -3.74 9.37
N CYS A 82 -6.96 -2.48 9.61
CA CYS A 82 -8.12 -2.14 10.41
C CYS A 82 -9.42 -2.70 9.81
N VAL A 83 -9.61 -2.56 8.50
CA VAL A 83 -10.79 -3.10 7.78
C VAL A 83 -10.84 -4.63 7.88
N MET A 84 -9.72 -5.31 7.66
CA MET A 84 -9.62 -6.76 7.75
C MET A 84 -9.93 -7.27 9.16
N LEU A 85 -9.44 -6.59 10.21
CA LEU A 85 -9.72 -6.94 11.61
C LEU A 85 -11.19 -6.76 11.97
N ALA A 86 -11.81 -5.67 11.48
CA ALA A 86 -13.24 -5.44 11.65
C ALA A 86 -14.07 -6.53 10.95
N ALA A 87 -13.69 -6.88 9.72
CA ALA A 87 -14.31 -7.96 8.96
C ALA A 87 -14.16 -9.31 9.68
N LEU A 88 -12.97 -9.68 10.16
CA LEU A 88 -12.74 -10.89 10.96
C LEU A 88 -13.63 -10.94 12.21
N SER A 89 -13.74 -9.81 12.92
CA SER A 89 -14.57 -9.73 14.12
C SER A 89 -16.05 -9.95 13.80
N PHE A 90 -16.52 -9.38 12.69
CA PHE A 90 -17.87 -9.60 12.18
C PHE A 90 -18.10 -11.07 11.75
N SER A 91 -17.18 -11.66 11.01
CA SER A 91 -17.23 -13.07 10.60
C SER A 91 -17.27 -14.01 11.79
N PHE A 92 -16.44 -13.73 12.80
CA PHE A 92 -16.41 -14.49 14.04
C PHE A 92 -17.75 -14.42 14.75
N TRP A 93 -18.29 -13.21 14.94
CA TRP A 93 -19.59 -12.99 15.57
C TRP A 93 -20.72 -13.72 14.84
N LYS A 94 -20.75 -13.69 13.51
CA LYS A 94 -21.85 -14.23 12.72
C LYS A 94 -21.78 -15.75 12.52
N PHE A 95 -20.60 -16.30 12.22
CA PHE A 95 -20.45 -17.70 11.80
C PHE A 95 -19.87 -18.62 12.86
N SER A 96 -19.01 -18.11 13.74
CA SER A 96 -18.28 -18.96 14.70
C SER A 96 -18.74 -18.78 16.15
N TYR A 97 -19.38 -17.65 16.50
CA TYR A 97 -19.80 -17.36 17.87
C TYR A 97 -20.65 -18.49 18.47
N ASP A 98 -21.69 -18.95 17.76
CA ASP A 98 -22.57 -20.02 18.23
C ASP A 98 -21.88 -21.40 18.27
N ARG A 99 -20.96 -21.65 17.33
CA ARG A 99 -20.16 -22.88 17.32
C ARG A 99 -19.17 -22.93 18.49
N LEU A 100 -18.59 -21.78 18.82
CA LEU A 100 -17.67 -21.66 19.94
C LEU A 100 -18.43 -21.77 21.25
N THR A 101 -19.58 -21.11 21.41
CA THR A 101 -20.40 -21.21 22.63
C THR A 101 -20.95 -22.62 22.81
N THR A 102 -21.39 -23.31 21.76
CA THR A 102 -21.89 -24.70 21.85
C THR A 102 -20.81 -25.70 22.27
N VAL A 103 -19.63 -25.69 21.62
CA VAL A 103 -18.48 -26.52 22.05
C VAL A 103 -18.07 -26.17 23.49
N VAL A 104 -18.15 -24.89 23.87
CA VAL A 104 -17.88 -24.40 25.22
C VAL A 104 -18.94 -24.84 26.23
N THR A 105 -20.21 -24.95 25.86
CA THR A 105 -21.28 -25.42 26.77
C THR A 105 -21.20 -26.92 27.05
N VAL A 106 -20.64 -27.72 26.13
CA VAL A 106 -20.38 -29.16 26.35
C VAL A 106 -19.30 -29.38 27.42
N CYS A 107 -18.48 -28.37 27.74
CA CYS A 107 -17.59 -28.42 28.90
C CYS A 107 -18.31 -28.27 30.26
N GLN A 108 -19.65 -28.12 30.31
CA GLN A 108 -20.35 -28.21 31.59
C GLN A 108 -20.27 -29.65 32.12
N PRO A 109 -19.74 -29.86 33.33
CA PRO A 109 -19.61 -31.21 33.88
C PRO A 109 -21.01 -31.75 34.17
N SER A 110 -21.48 -32.73 33.39
CA SER A 110 -22.62 -33.55 33.81
C SER A 110 -22.13 -34.49 34.92
N VAL A 111 -22.51 -34.21 36.16
CA VAL A 111 -22.26 -35.11 37.30
C VAL A 111 -22.97 -36.43 37.01
N ARG A 112 -22.21 -37.44 36.59
CA ARG A 112 -22.74 -38.80 36.46
C ARG A 112 -22.66 -39.42 37.85
N GLU A 113 -23.80 -39.55 38.51
CA GLU A 113 -23.88 -40.22 39.81
C GLU A 113 -23.25 -41.61 39.70
N THR A 114 -22.27 -41.87 40.56
CA THR A 114 -21.51 -43.12 40.54
C THR A 114 -22.25 -44.17 41.35
N HIS A 115 -22.41 -45.33 40.71
CA HIS A 115 -23.12 -46.50 41.17
C HIS A 115 -22.68 -46.95 42.59
N GLU A 116 -23.65 -47.19 43.45
CA GLU A 116 -23.52 -47.76 44.78
C GLU A 116 -22.95 -49.20 44.68
N GLY A 117 -21.66 -49.42 44.99
CA GLY A 117 -21.11 -50.78 44.95
C GLY A 117 -19.61 -51.00 45.19
N GLY A 118 -18.85 -49.98 45.60
CA GLY A 118 -17.39 -50.09 45.81
C GLY A 118 -16.98 -49.99 47.28
N TRP A 119 -16.08 -50.87 47.73
CA TRP A 119 -15.54 -50.94 49.10
C TRP A 119 -15.12 -49.57 49.68
N MET A 120 -15.42 -49.37 50.97
CA MET A 120 -15.46 -48.09 51.71
C MET A 120 -14.12 -47.31 51.83
N GLY A 121 -13.05 -47.73 51.16
CA GLY A 121 -11.75 -47.02 51.14
C GLY A 121 -11.27 -46.61 49.74
N THR A 122 -11.66 -47.33 48.68
CA THR A 122 -11.21 -47.04 47.31
C THR A 122 -12.11 -46.02 46.60
N ASN A 123 -13.37 -45.90 47.01
CA ASN A 123 -14.32 -44.98 46.42
C ASN A 123 -13.99 -43.50 46.69
N TRP A 124 -13.42 -43.13 47.86
CA TRP A 124 -13.03 -41.74 48.09
C TRP A 124 -11.94 -41.31 47.12
N MET A 125 -11.03 -42.22 46.76
CA MET A 125 -9.79 -41.86 46.07
C MET A 125 -10.05 -41.71 44.59
N TYR A 126 -10.86 -42.63 44.05
CA TYR A 126 -11.42 -42.50 42.72
C TYR A 126 -12.32 -41.27 42.60
N ASN A 127 -13.17 -40.98 43.59
CA ASN A 127 -14.06 -39.83 43.53
C ASN A 127 -13.31 -38.49 43.63
N SER A 128 -12.31 -38.37 44.52
CA SER A 128 -11.46 -37.18 44.60
C SER A 128 -10.60 -36.98 43.36
N LEU A 129 -10.01 -38.05 42.81
CA LEU A 129 -9.23 -37.95 41.57
C LEU A 129 -10.12 -37.61 40.37
N ASN A 130 -11.31 -38.21 40.24
CA ASN A 130 -12.26 -37.84 39.20
C ASN A 130 -12.70 -36.38 39.37
N LEU A 131 -13.09 -35.96 40.58
CA LEU A 131 -13.48 -34.58 40.85
C LEU A 131 -12.36 -33.60 40.48
N LEU A 132 -11.11 -33.91 40.83
CA LEU A 132 -9.96 -33.08 40.47
C LEU A 132 -9.71 -33.06 38.96
N THR A 133 -9.88 -34.20 38.29
CA THR A 133 -9.75 -34.31 36.82
C THR A 133 -10.84 -33.52 36.11
N TYR A 134 -12.09 -33.57 36.59
CA TYR A 134 -13.21 -32.78 36.07
C TYR A 134 -13.03 -31.28 36.32
N GLN A 135 -12.55 -30.88 37.50
CA GLN A 135 -12.25 -29.49 37.83
C GLN A 135 -11.11 -28.95 36.97
N MET A 136 -10.07 -29.75 36.74
CA MET A 136 -8.97 -29.42 35.83
C MET A 136 -9.47 -29.31 34.39
N GLN A 137 -10.35 -30.19 33.93
CA GLN A 137 -10.89 -30.17 32.58
C GLN A 137 -11.83 -28.95 32.36
N ALA A 138 -12.62 -28.59 33.37
CA ALA A 138 -13.42 -27.37 33.38
C ALA A 138 -12.54 -26.10 33.41
N PHE A 139 -11.47 -26.08 34.22
CA PHE A 139 -10.50 -25.00 34.26
C PHE A 139 -9.75 -24.86 32.94
N MET A 140 -9.33 -25.97 32.31
CA MET A 140 -8.69 -25.96 30.99
C MET A 140 -9.65 -25.46 29.90
N CYS A 141 -10.96 -25.72 30.04
CA CYS A 141 -11.95 -25.21 29.11
C CYS A 141 -12.22 -23.70 29.30
N GLU A 142 -12.32 -23.20 30.54
CA GLU A 142 -12.37 -21.76 30.83
C GLU A 142 -11.08 -21.03 30.44
N ALA A 143 -9.92 -21.64 30.69
CA ALA A 143 -8.63 -21.14 30.25
C ALA A 143 -8.49 -21.19 28.72
N ALA A 144 -9.12 -22.15 28.04
CA ALA A 144 -9.23 -22.16 26.57
C ALA A 144 -10.10 -20.99 26.06
N LYS A 145 -11.15 -20.58 26.79
CA LYS A 145 -11.96 -19.39 26.44
C LYS A 145 -11.13 -18.11 26.55
N LEU A 146 -10.49 -17.92 27.71
CA LEU A 146 -9.66 -16.74 27.98
C LEU A 146 -8.43 -16.69 27.08
N SER A 147 -7.75 -17.83 26.85
CA SER A 147 -6.59 -17.87 25.96
C SER A 147 -6.95 -17.54 24.52
N ARG A 148 -8.04 -18.07 23.96
CA ARG A 148 -8.42 -17.79 22.56
C ARG A 148 -8.76 -16.31 22.31
N MET A 149 -9.46 -15.67 23.25
CA MET A 149 -9.73 -14.23 23.18
C MET A 149 -8.47 -13.39 23.39
N VAL A 150 -7.63 -13.75 24.36
CA VAL A 150 -6.39 -13.02 24.68
C VAL A 150 -5.35 -13.16 23.57
N PHE A 151 -5.21 -14.33 22.94
CA PHE A 151 -4.35 -14.54 21.78
C PHE A 151 -4.79 -13.67 20.60
N GLY A 152 -6.09 -13.63 20.28
CA GLY A 152 -6.60 -12.75 19.23
C GLY A 152 -6.31 -11.26 19.49
N ILE A 153 -6.48 -10.80 20.74
CA ILE A 153 -6.18 -9.42 21.14
C ILE A 153 -4.68 -9.14 21.05
N ILE A 154 -3.81 -10.03 21.55
CA ILE A 154 -2.35 -9.86 21.49
C ILE A 154 -1.86 -9.86 20.05
N VAL A 155 -2.36 -10.75 19.20
CA VAL A 155 -2.01 -10.83 17.77
C VAL A 155 -2.48 -9.56 17.06
N THR A 156 -3.72 -9.12 17.27
CA THR A 156 -4.23 -7.86 16.71
C THR A 156 -3.41 -6.65 17.16
N SER A 157 -3.06 -6.58 18.44
CA SER A 157 -2.24 -5.51 19.03
C SER A 157 -0.82 -5.49 18.48
N THR A 158 -0.21 -6.66 18.27
CA THR A 158 1.15 -6.79 17.74
C THR A 158 1.20 -6.52 16.24
N LEU A 159 0.17 -6.92 15.49
CA LEU A 159 -0.02 -6.57 14.07
C LEU A 159 -0.12 -5.05 13.88
N LEU A 160 -0.95 -4.39 14.68
CA LEU A 160 -1.11 -2.93 14.65
C LEU A 160 0.18 -2.22 15.08
N ARG A 161 0.78 -2.63 16.20
CA ARG A 161 2.02 -2.02 16.71
C ARG A 161 3.16 -2.13 15.71
N ARG A 162 3.40 -3.32 15.12
CA ARG A 162 4.46 -3.51 14.13
C ARG A 162 4.20 -2.73 12.85
N SER A 163 2.95 -2.64 12.40
CA SER A 163 2.60 -1.87 11.20
C SER A 163 2.82 -0.37 11.40
N VAL A 164 2.55 0.15 12.60
CA VAL A 164 2.80 1.54 12.97
C VAL A 164 4.29 1.83 13.17
N THR A 165 5.07 0.91 13.76
CA THR A 165 6.51 1.14 13.99
C THR A 165 7.40 0.88 12.77
N SER A 166 6.97 0.05 11.80
CA SER A 166 7.74 -0.23 10.57
C SER A 166 7.61 0.85 9.48
N SER A 167 7.02 2.01 9.80
CA SER A 167 6.90 3.16 8.88
C SER A 167 8.25 3.72 8.41
N SER A 168 9.39 3.40 9.06
CA SER A 168 10.71 3.82 8.59
C SER A 168 11.40 2.72 7.79
N GLN A 169 11.43 2.90 6.47
CA GLN A 169 12.32 2.23 5.51
C GLN A 169 12.23 0.69 5.42
N ALA A 170 11.63 0.24 4.31
CA ALA A 170 12.04 -0.92 3.53
C ALA A 170 12.39 -2.21 4.28
N MET A 171 11.60 -2.59 5.28
CA MET A 171 11.31 -4.00 5.62
C MET A 171 9.98 -4.04 6.35
N PRO A 172 8.99 -4.82 5.85
CA PRO A 172 8.57 -5.96 6.66
C PRO A 172 7.93 -7.15 5.90
N ALA A 173 8.16 -7.41 4.61
CA ALA A 173 7.44 -8.51 3.93
C ALA A 173 7.64 -9.89 4.59
N ILE A 174 8.87 -10.24 4.99
CA ILE A 174 9.18 -11.53 5.62
C ILE A 174 8.68 -11.60 7.07
N VAL A 175 8.77 -10.49 7.80
CA VAL A 175 8.42 -10.40 9.23
C VAL A 175 6.91 -10.28 9.43
N LEU A 176 6.24 -9.46 8.61
CA LEU A 176 4.77 -9.31 8.59
C LEU A 176 4.11 -10.50 7.89
N GLY A 177 4.70 -11.06 6.84
CA GLY A 177 4.18 -12.25 6.15
C GLY A 177 4.27 -13.49 7.06
N GLY A 178 5.49 -13.91 7.39
CA GLY A 178 5.73 -15.20 8.04
C GLY A 178 5.23 -15.29 9.49
N MET A 179 5.76 -14.47 10.41
CA MET A 179 5.42 -14.60 11.83
C MET A 179 3.98 -14.18 12.14
N CYS A 180 3.55 -13.08 11.55
CA CYS A 180 2.23 -12.51 11.77
C CYS A 180 1.14 -13.32 11.05
N GLY A 181 1.42 -13.83 9.84
CA GLY A 181 0.56 -14.80 9.16
C GLY A 181 0.40 -16.09 9.96
N PHE A 182 1.50 -16.64 10.49
CA PHE A 182 1.45 -17.87 11.29
C PHE A 182 0.71 -17.70 12.62
N ALA A 183 0.90 -16.58 13.31
CA ALA A 183 0.15 -16.26 14.54
C ALA A 183 -1.36 -16.10 14.27
N GLY A 184 -1.71 -15.46 13.15
CA GLY A 184 -3.11 -15.37 12.71
C GLY A 184 -3.70 -16.72 12.33
N LYS A 185 -2.92 -17.60 11.69
CA LYS A 185 -3.32 -19.00 11.40
C LYS A 185 -3.74 -19.72 12.67
N ILE A 186 -2.89 -19.72 13.71
CA ILE A 186 -3.19 -20.37 15.01
C ILE A 186 -4.46 -19.78 15.62
N SER A 187 -4.63 -18.46 15.51
CA SER A 187 -5.80 -17.76 16.04
C SER A 187 -7.08 -18.19 15.32
N ILE A 188 -7.08 -18.26 13.99
CA ILE A 188 -8.25 -18.67 13.21
C ILE A 188 -8.56 -20.15 13.35
N ASP A 189 -7.55 -21.01 13.40
CA ASP A 189 -7.71 -22.44 13.72
C ASP A 189 -8.35 -22.59 15.12
N SER A 190 -7.99 -21.74 16.08
CA SER A 190 -8.57 -21.74 17.43
C SER A 190 -10.01 -21.22 17.48
N LEU A 191 -10.38 -20.33 16.55
CA LEU A 191 -11.75 -19.84 16.37
C LEU A 191 -12.59 -20.83 15.53
N GLY A 192 -12.07 -22.01 15.18
CA GLY A 192 -12.81 -23.02 14.44
C GLY A 192 -12.98 -22.71 12.94
N GLY A 193 -12.20 -21.79 12.40
CA GLY A 193 -12.09 -21.50 10.96
C GLY A 193 -10.91 -22.24 10.32
N SER A 194 -10.63 -21.93 9.04
CA SER A 194 -9.50 -22.48 8.29
C SER A 194 -8.31 -21.53 8.31
N GLY A 195 -7.32 -21.81 9.16
CA GLY A 195 -6.09 -21.03 9.26
C GLY A 195 -5.19 -21.14 8.01
N ILE A 196 -5.38 -22.15 7.17
CA ILE A 196 -4.69 -22.24 5.86
C ILE A 196 -5.21 -21.18 4.89
N HIS A 197 -6.53 -20.99 4.80
CA HIS A 197 -7.12 -19.95 3.95
C HIS A 197 -6.66 -18.56 4.39
N TRP A 198 -6.62 -18.33 5.70
CA TRP A 198 -6.02 -17.12 6.26
C TRP A 198 -4.57 -16.91 5.82
N LEU A 199 -3.73 -17.92 6.01
CA LEU A 199 -2.29 -17.79 5.72
C LEU A 199 -2.06 -17.47 4.23
N VAL A 200 -2.78 -18.14 3.33
CA VAL A 200 -2.68 -17.88 1.89
C VAL A 200 -3.13 -16.46 1.56
N LEU A 201 -4.30 -16.03 2.06
CA LEU A 201 -4.82 -14.68 1.79
C LEU A 201 -3.91 -13.60 2.37
N TRP A 202 -3.40 -13.80 3.58
CA TRP A 202 -2.46 -12.90 4.25
C TRP A 202 -1.15 -12.77 3.46
N GLU A 203 -0.54 -13.87 3.06
CA GLU A 203 0.69 -13.87 2.25
C GLU A 203 0.46 -13.19 0.89
N CYS A 204 -0.69 -13.44 0.23
CA CYS A 204 -1.05 -12.75 -1.01
C CYS A 204 -1.17 -11.23 -0.81
N LEU A 205 -1.82 -10.78 0.27
CA LEU A 205 -1.96 -9.35 0.58
C LEU A 205 -0.60 -8.71 0.88
N CYS A 206 0.23 -9.35 1.69
CA CYS A 206 1.59 -8.90 1.97
C CYS A 206 2.43 -8.80 0.68
N LEU A 207 2.30 -9.77 -0.23
CA LEU A 207 3.00 -9.77 -1.51
C LEU A 207 2.51 -8.65 -2.44
N ILE A 208 1.20 -8.42 -2.54
CA ILE A 208 0.63 -7.31 -3.32
C ILE A 208 1.16 -5.96 -2.82
N HIS A 209 1.19 -5.75 -1.51
CA HIS A 209 1.76 -4.53 -0.92
C HIS A 209 3.26 -4.41 -1.15
N ALA A 210 4.02 -5.50 -1.02
CA ALA A 210 5.45 -5.50 -1.30
C ALA A 210 5.72 -5.13 -2.77
N LEU A 211 4.96 -5.69 -3.71
CA LEU A 211 5.04 -5.34 -5.12
C LEU A 211 4.67 -3.87 -5.37
N ALA A 212 3.62 -3.36 -4.74
CA ALA A 212 3.22 -1.95 -4.86
C ALA A 212 4.32 -0.99 -4.39
N MET A 213 5.02 -1.34 -3.31
CA MET A 213 6.12 -0.54 -2.73
C MET A 213 7.45 -0.70 -3.50
N CYS A 214 7.73 -1.87 -4.07
CA CYS A 214 8.93 -2.08 -4.90
C CYS A 214 8.80 -1.42 -6.28
N PHE A 215 7.60 -1.42 -6.84
CA PHE A 215 7.32 -0.90 -8.18
C PHE A 215 6.55 0.42 -8.16
N THR A 216 6.72 1.24 -7.12
CA THR A 216 6.06 2.53 -6.92
C THR A 216 6.10 3.42 -8.15
N SER A 217 7.24 3.52 -8.85
CA SER A 217 7.37 4.35 -10.06
C SER A 217 6.56 3.82 -11.24
N LEU A 218 6.55 2.49 -11.46
CA LEU A 218 5.75 1.87 -12.52
C LEU A 218 4.26 1.97 -12.21
N LEU A 219 3.89 1.76 -10.95
CA LEU A 219 2.51 1.80 -10.49
C LEU A 219 1.97 3.23 -10.57
N TYR A 220 2.76 4.23 -10.16
CA TYR A 220 2.40 5.64 -10.31
C TYR A 220 2.20 6.00 -11.78
N HIS A 221 3.10 5.57 -12.67
CA HIS A 221 2.98 5.82 -14.11
C HIS A 221 1.76 5.12 -14.72
N PHE A 222 1.43 3.90 -14.29
CA PHE A 222 0.23 3.19 -14.75
C PHE A 222 -1.06 3.84 -14.26
N LEU A 223 -1.10 4.29 -13.00
CA LEU A 223 -2.30 4.90 -12.39
C LEU A 223 -2.53 6.34 -12.86
N HIS A 224 -1.47 7.15 -12.96
CA HIS A 224 -1.55 8.58 -13.24
C HIS A 224 -1.21 8.93 -14.70
N GLY A 225 -0.68 7.98 -15.47
CA GLY A 225 -0.18 8.20 -16.83
C GLY A 225 1.22 8.82 -16.85
N ASP A 226 1.75 9.04 -18.06
CA ASP A 226 3.07 9.63 -18.24
C ASP A 226 3.08 11.11 -17.80
N PRO A 227 3.88 11.47 -16.78
CA PRO A 227 4.00 12.85 -16.32
C PRO A 227 4.56 13.78 -17.41
N GLY A 228 5.32 13.27 -18.39
CA GLY A 228 5.89 14.06 -19.48
C GLY A 228 4.89 14.45 -20.57
N ARG A 229 3.81 13.68 -20.75
CA ARG A 229 2.85 13.88 -21.86
C ARG A 229 1.74 14.88 -21.51
N ASN A 230 1.41 15.01 -20.23
CA ASN A 230 0.26 15.79 -19.76
C ASN A 230 0.52 17.30 -19.58
N TYR A 231 1.76 17.76 -19.71
CA TYR A 231 2.08 19.18 -19.49
C TYR A 231 1.94 20.04 -20.75
N PHE A 232 2.18 19.46 -21.92
CA PHE A 232 2.07 20.16 -23.20
C PHE A 232 0.68 20.00 -23.86
N GLU A 233 0.00 18.90 -23.56
CA GLU A 233 -1.33 18.61 -24.09
C GLU A 233 -2.39 18.92 -23.03
N ARG A 234 -3.30 19.86 -23.31
CA ARG A 234 -4.43 20.21 -22.45
C ARG A 234 -5.31 18.97 -22.27
N ALA A 235 -5.02 18.15 -21.25
CA ALA A 235 -5.70 16.90 -21.00
C ALA A 235 -7.22 17.14 -20.96
N SER A 236 -7.95 16.47 -21.85
CA SER A 236 -9.40 16.60 -21.91
C SER A 236 -10.03 16.21 -20.56
N LEU A 237 -11.16 16.82 -20.22
CA LEU A 237 -11.91 16.49 -19.00
C LEU A 237 -12.15 14.97 -18.87
N ALA A 238 -12.43 14.31 -20.01
CA ALA A 238 -12.63 12.87 -20.09
C ALA A 238 -11.38 12.06 -19.67
N SER A 239 -10.18 12.47 -20.10
CA SER A 239 -8.93 11.83 -19.69
C SER A 239 -8.72 11.93 -18.18
N ARG A 240 -8.93 13.12 -17.60
CA ARG A 240 -8.81 13.35 -16.15
C ARG A 240 -9.81 12.52 -15.33
N ILE A 241 -11.04 12.38 -15.81
CA ILE A 241 -12.06 11.56 -15.17
C ILE A 241 -11.67 10.07 -15.23
N SER A 242 -11.23 9.58 -16.38
CA SER A 242 -10.80 8.18 -16.54
C SER A 242 -9.63 7.82 -15.62
N THR A 243 -8.62 8.68 -15.53
CA THR A 243 -7.49 8.50 -14.61
C THR A 243 -7.98 8.51 -13.15
N GLY A 244 -8.86 9.45 -12.79
CA GLY A 244 -9.44 9.51 -11.45
C GLY A 244 -10.22 8.26 -11.04
N ILE A 245 -11.03 7.71 -11.94
CA ILE A 245 -11.78 6.46 -11.70
C ILE A 245 -10.82 5.29 -11.50
N THR A 246 -9.76 5.20 -12.31
CA THR A 246 -8.78 4.11 -12.23
C THR A 246 -8.03 4.14 -10.90
N VAL A 247 -7.58 5.32 -10.48
CA VAL A 247 -6.93 5.53 -9.18
C VAL A 247 -7.89 5.16 -8.04
N PHE A 248 -9.11 5.68 -8.07
CA PHE A 248 -10.11 5.39 -7.04
C PHE A 248 -10.46 3.90 -6.95
N ALA A 249 -10.64 3.23 -8.09
CA ALA A 249 -10.93 1.81 -8.15
C ALA A 249 -9.77 0.99 -7.57
N PHE A 250 -8.53 1.32 -7.93
CA PHE A 250 -7.34 0.65 -7.41
C PHE A 250 -7.28 0.72 -5.87
N HIS A 251 -7.34 1.93 -5.31
CA HIS A 251 -7.29 2.13 -3.86
C HIS A 251 -8.49 1.49 -3.14
N SER A 252 -9.69 1.56 -3.73
CA SER A 252 -10.89 0.92 -3.16
C SER A 252 -10.75 -0.60 -3.09
N VAL A 253 -10.22 -1.23 -4.15
CA VAL A 253 -10.00 -2.68 -4.18
C VAL A 253 -8.97 -3.09 -3.12
N LEU A 254 -7.89 -2.33 -3.01
CA LEU A 254 -6.76 -2.64 -2.13
C LEU A 254 -7.09 -2.41 -0.65
N VAL A 255 -7.80 -1.33 -0.31
CA VAL A 255 -8.10 -0.94 1.08
C VAL A 255 -9.39 -1.57 1.61
N PHE A 256 -10.36 -1.88 0.75
CA PHE A 256 -11.69 -2.32 1.20
C PHE A 256 -12.02 -3.74 0.75
N PHE A 257 -12.08 -4.01 -0.55
CA PHE A 257 -12.61 -5.29 -1.05
C PHE A 257 -11.73 -6.49 -0.68
N LEU A 258 -10.44 -6.41 -1.00
CA LEU A 258 -9.48 -7.48 -0.69
C LEU A 258 -9.40 -7.80 0.82
N PRO A 259 -9.29 -6.80 1.72
CA PRO A 259 -9.29 -7.00 3.17
C PRO A 259 -10.58 -7.58 3.73
N VAL A 260 -11.73 -7.14 3.22
CA VAL A 260 -13.04 -7.67 3.63
C VAL A 260 -13.13 -9.15 3.26
N MET A 261 -12.74 -9.51 2.04
CA MET A 261 -12.73 -10.91 1.61
C MET A 261 -11.75 -11.74 2.45
N ALA A 262 -10.57 -11.20 2.75
CA ALA A 262 -9.59 -11.86 3.61
C ALA A 262 -10.06 -12.05 5.06
N GLY A 263 -10.94 -11.19 5.57
CA GLY A 263 -11.57 -11.36 6.88
C GLY A 263 -12.78 -12.30 6.90
N LEU A 264 -13.41 -12.57 5.75
CA LEU A 264 -14.60 -13.41 5.66
C LEU A 264 -14.28 -14.88 5.32
N LEU A 265 -13.46 -15.10 4.28
CA LEU A 265 -13.11 -16.42 3.75
C LEU A 265 -12.53 -17.43 4.76
N PRO A 266 -11.76 -17.03 5.78
CA PRO A 266 -11.23 -18.00 6.73
C PRO A 266 -12.30 -18.63 7.64
N LEU A 267 -13.47 -18.01 7.78
CA LEU A 267 -14.55 -18.47 8.67
C LEU A 267 -15.86 -18.84 7.93
N ALA A 268 -16.01 -18.42 6.68
CA ALA A 268 -17.23 -18.61 5.89
C ALA A 268 -16.91 -19.25 4.54
N SER A 269 -17.82 -20.09 4.04
CA SER A 269 -17.67 -20.62 2.68
C SER A 269 -17.93 -19.51 1.64
N PRO A 270 -17.42 -19.65 0.40
CA PRO A 270 -17.72 -18.70 -0.67
C PRO A 270 -19.22 -18.53 -0.92
N GLU A 271 -20.01 -19.59 -0.72
CA GLU A 271 -21.46 -19.59 -0.87
C GLU A 271 -22.13 -18.69 0.20
N ASP A 272 -21.69 -18.79 1.47
CA ASP A 272 -22.21 -17.98 2.57
C ASP A 272 -21.88 -16.50 2.40
N ILE A 273 -20.68 -16.19 1.88
CA ILE A 273 -20.27 -14.81 1.58
C ILE A 273 -21.13 -14.23 0.47
N MET A 274 -21.35 -15.01 -0.60
CA MET A 274 -22.22 -14.61 -1.70
C MET A 274 -23.65 -14.35 -1.19
N GLN A 275 -24.12 -15.18 -0.26
CA GLN A 275 -25.44 -15.02 0.34
C GLN A 275 -25.55 -13.75 1.19
N ILE A 276 -24.54 -13.39 2.00
CA ILE A 276 -24.51 -12.10 2.72
C ILE A 276 -24.59 -10.93 1.75
N PHE A 277 -23.86 -11.00 0.64
CA PHE A 277 -23.86 -9.95 -0.38
C PHE A 277 -25.25 -9.80 -1.01
N PHE A 278 -25.92 -10.91 -1.35
CA PHE A 278 -27.27 -10.89 -1.89
C PHE A 278 -28.32 -10.43 -0.87
N ASP A 279 -28.23 -10.86 0.39
CA ASP A 279 -29.14 -10.43 1.47
C ASP A 279 -29.03 -8.92 1.75
N TRP A 280 -27.83 -8.35 1.60
CA TRP A 280 -27.62 -6.91 1.69
C TRP A 280 -28.29 -6.15 0.53
N TRP A 281 -28.25 -6.72 -0.67
CA TRP A 281 -28.81 -6.09 -1.88
C TRP A 281 -30.33 -6.28 -2.00
N SER A 282 -30.88 -7.37 -1.48
CA SER A 282 -32.32 -7.68 -1.50
C SER A 282 -32.76 -8.22 -0.13
N PRO A 283 -33.17 -7.35 0.80
CA PRO A 283 -33.67 -7.76 2.11
C PRO A 283 -35.10 -8.33 1.96
N GLY A 284 -35.22 -9.55 1.41
CA GLY A 284 -36.50 -10.09 0.95
C GLY A 284 -36.88 -11.47 1.45
N THR A 285 -35.95 -12.32 1.90
CA THR A 285 -36.33 -13.68 2.33
C THR A 285 -35.43 -14.22 3.43
N PRO A 286 -35.95 -14.46 4.65
CA PRO A 286 -35.25 -15.30 5.62
C PRO A 286 -35.39 -16.75 5.15
N ARG A 287 -34.31 -17.36 4.67
CA ARG A 287 -34.26 -18.81 4.47
C ARG A 287 -33.17 -19.39 5.35
N SER A 288 -33.63 -20.24 6.27
CA SER A 288 -32.87 -20.87 7.35
C SER A 288 -31.79 -21.81 6.84
N GLN A 289 -30.83 -22.04 7.76
CA GLN A 289 -29.85 -23.14 7.80
C GLN A 289 -28.63 -22.98 6.89
N TYR A 290 -27.63 -22.28 7.43
CA TYR A 290 -26.24 -22.45 7.01
C TYR A 290 -25.87 -23.93 7.12
N ARG A 291 -25.42 -24.47 6.00
CA ARG A 291 -25.04 -25.87 5.84
C ARG A 291 -23.80 -26.13 6.71
N VAL A 292 -23.95 -27.05 7.65
CA VAL A 292 -22.86 -27.58 8.47
C VAL A 292 -21.83 -28.20 7.53
N ILE A 293 -20.66 -27.58 7.38
CA ILE A 293 -19.50 -28.22 6.78
C ILE A 293 -18.92 -29.15 7.87
N PRO A 294 -18.79 -30.46 7.62
CA PRO A 294 -18.21 -31.42 8.57
C PRO A 294 -16.75 -31.09 8.90
#